data_AF-A0A7C2NQY0-F1
#
_entry.id   AF-A0A7C2NQY0-F1
#
_cell.length_a   1.000
_cell.length_b   1.000
_cell.length_c   1.000
_cell.angle_alpha   90.00
_cell.angle_beta   90.00
_cell.angle_gamma   90.00
#
_symmetry.space_group_name_H-M   'P 1'
#
loop_
_entity.id
_entity.type
_entity.pdbx_description
1 polymer ?
#
loop_
_entity_poly.entity_id
_entity_poly.type
_entity_poly.pdbx_seq_one_letter_code
_entity_poly.pdbx_strand_id
1 'polypeptide(L)'
;MEYGPEEFTELAFRTLEEFLKTNPRHIVISHVGKSWNHAHIGMLSLMQVCEREVRNEKDFDRWMERIQISPLEYSIPCFTEDGELRDVSEIIEELKKMNKYKIGICVKILKKINDQEILAGLLGNFFLIKSKYFIPEKEGRHYWFVVRDDRDFELTERFYRLSKEEALGYML
;
A
#
# COMPACT_ATOMS: atom_id res chain seq x y z
N MET A 1 -9.87 18.21 3.72
CA MET A 1 -9.07 18.31 2.47
C MET A 1 -9.08 16.94 1.82
N GLU A 2 -9.26 16.86 0.50
CA GLU A 2 -9.19 15.60 -0.22
C GLU A 2 -7.74 15.10 -0.24
N TYR A 3 -7.54 13.78 -0.09
CA TYR A 3 -6.25 13.12 -0.03
C TYR A 3 -6.07 12.35 -1.35
N GLY A 4 -5.22 12.87 -2.24
CA GLY A 4 -5.08 12.41 -3.61
C GLY A 4 -3.84 11.54 -3.85
N PRO A 5 -3.55 11.25 -5.13
CA PRO A 5 -2.40 10.42 -5.53
C PRO A 5 -1.05 10.91 -5.00
N GLU A 6 -0.82 12.23 -4.99
CA GLU A 6 0.43 12.84 -4.52
C GLU A 6 0.59 12.65 -3.01
N GLU A 7 -0.46 12.89 -2.23
CA GLU A 7 -0.42 12.71 -0.78
C GLU A 7 -0.29 11.23 -0.39
N PHE A 8 -0.88 10.30 -1.15
CA PHE A 8 -0.66 8.86 -0.97
C PHE A 8 0.75 8.43 -1.34
N THR A 9 1.35 9.07 -2.33
CA THR A 9 2.76 8.85 -2.69
C THR A 9 3.67 9.27 -1.55
N GLU A 10 3.49 10.48 -1.01
CA GLU A 10 4.26 10.97 0.13
C GLU A 10 4.08 10.06 1.35
N LEU A 11 2.84 9.67 1.66
CA LEU A 11 2.55 8.74 2.75
C LEU A 11 3.29 7.42 2.58
N ALA A 12 3.21 6.80 1.40
CA ALA A 12 3.79 5.50 1.14
C ALA A 12 5.31 5.50 1.37
N PHE A 13 6.02 6.47 0.79
CA PHE A 13 7.47 6.58 0.94
C PHE A 13 7.89 7.00 2.34
N ARG A 14 7.20 7.96 2.97
CA ARG A 14 7.47 8.35 4.37
C ARG A 14 7.31 7.16 5.30
N THR A 15 6.25 6.39 5.14
CA THR A 15 5.97 5.21 5.96
C THR A 15 7.01 4.10 5.71
N LEU A 16 7.43 3.86 4.47
CA LEU A 16 8.54 2.94 4.17
C LEU A 16 9.83 3.34 4.89
N GLU A 17 10.23 4.60 4.79
CA GLU A 17 11.46 5.10 5.43
C GLU A 17 11.40 5.05 6.96
N GLU A 18 10.23 5.33 7.54
CA GLU A 18 10.01 5.24 8.98
C GLU A 18 10.14 3.79 9.48
N PHE A 19 9.47 2.85 8.82
CA PHE A 19 9.56 1.43 9.19
C PHE A 19 10.94 0.84 8.93
N LEU A 20 11.65 1.28 7.89
CA LEU A 20 13.02 0.85 7.64
C LEU A 20 13.94 1.17 8.82
N LYS A 21 13.76 2.35 9.44
CA LYS A 21 14.54 2.82 10.59
C LYS A 21 14.12 2.18 11.91
N THR A 22 12.83 1.88 12.07
CA THR A 22 12.25 1.50 13.36
C THR A 22 11.97 0.00 13.48
N ASN A 23 11.38 -0.62 12.46
CA ASN A 23 11.11 -2.05 12.41
C ASN A 23 10.95 -2.55 10.96
N PRO A 24 12.05 -2.91 10.27
CA PRO A 24 12.02 -3.28 8.85
C PRO A 24 11.21 -4.56 8.57
N ARG A 25 10.84 -5.34 9.59
CA ARG A 25 10.00 -6.55 9.44
C ARG A 25 8.55 -6.24 9.02
N HIS A 26 8.15 -4.98 9.03
CA HIS A 26 6.88 -4.54 8.45
C HIS A 26 6.96 -4.35 6.93
N ILE A 27 8.18 -4.30 6.36
CA ILE A 27 8.40 -4.11 4.94
C ILE A 27 8.48 -5.46 4.25
N VAL A 28 7.67 -5.63 3.22
CA VAL A 28 7.70 -6.81 2.34
C VAL A 28 8.20 -6.39 0.97
N ILE A 29 9.20 -7.11 0.48
CA ILE A 29 9.73 -6.95 -0.88
C ILE A 29 9.39 -8.21 -1.64
N SER A 30 8.69 -8.03 -2.76
CA SER A 30 8.39 -9.12 -3.68
C SER A 30 9.07 -8.87 -5.01
N HIS A 31 9.56 -9.94 -5.61
CA HIS A 31 10.29 -9.91 -6.87
C HIS A 31 9.60 -10.83 -7.89
N VAL A 32 9.88 -10.60 -9.16
CA VAL A 32 9.42 -11.47 -10.24
C VAL A 32 10.08 -12.84 -10.07
N GLY A 33 9.25 -13.87 -9.94
CA GLY A 33 9.68 -15.26 -9.86
C GLY A 33 9.87 -15.90 -11.24
N LYS A 34 10.53 -17.07 -11.26
CA LYS A 34 10.79 -17.84 -12.49
C LYS A 34 9.52 -18.22 -13.26
N SER A 35 8.39 -18.40 -12.54
CA SER A 35 7.12 -18.81 -13.14
C SER A 35 6.36 -17.70 -13.87
N TRP A 36 6.78 -16.44 -13.75
CA TRP A 36 6.05 -15.29 -14.30
C TRP A 36 6.65 -14.74 -15.58
N ASN A 37 7.91 -14.29 -15.53
CA ASN A 37 8.58 -13.74 -16.70
C ASN A 37 10.10 -13.92 -16.57
N HIS A 38 10.66 -14.80 -17.40
CA HIS A 38 12.09 -15.12 -17.37
C HIS A 38 12.98 -13.90 -17.65
N ALA A 39 12.50 -12.90 -18.41
CA ALA A 39 13.29 -11.73 -18.77
C ALA A 39 13.54 -10.78 -17.59
N HIS A 40 12.74 -10.88 -16.51
CA HIS A 40 12.79 -9.95 -15.38
C HIS A 40 12.93 -10.66 -14.03
N ILE A 41 13.38 -11.93 -14.00
CA ILE A 41 13.58 -12.67 -12.75
C ILE A 41 14.44 -11.85 -11.79
N GLY A 42 14.00 -11.77 -10.53
CA GLY A 42 14.71 -11.05 -9.47
C GLY A 42 14.52 -9.53 -9.49
N MET A 43 13.78 -8.98 -10.45
CA MET A 43 13.38 -7.57 -10.46
C MET A 43 12.23 -7.33 -9.48
N LEU A 44 12.19 -6.13 -8.90
CA LEU A 44 11.15 -5.68 -7.97
C LEU A 44 9.78 -5.76 -8.63
N SER A 45 8.91 -6.60 -8.05
CA SER A 45 7.50 -6.66 -8.44
C SER A 45 6.67 -5.68 -7.63
N LEU A 46 6.94 -5.57 -6.32
CA LEU A 46 6.26 -4.65 -5.43
C LEU A 46 7.03 -4.50 -4.11
N MET A 47 6.77 -3.40 -3.43
CA MET A 47 7.17 -3.16 -2.05
C MET A 47 5.94 -2.80 -1.23
N GLN A 48 5.81 -3.34 -0.02
CA GLN A 48 4.65 -3.07 0.85
C GLN A 48 5.09 -2.75 2.26
N VAL A 49 4.33 -1.87 2.93
CA VAL A 49 4.33 -1.77 4.38
C VAL A 49 3.06 -2.39 4.93
N CYS A 50 3.21 -3.22 5.96
CA CYS A 50 2.14 -3.93 6.63
C CYS A 50 1.91 -3.41 8.06
N GLU A 51 0.67 -3.46 8.54
CA GLU A 51 0.30 -3.13 9.94
C GLU A 51 1.11 -3.94 10.96
N ARG A 52 1.47 -5.18 10.61
CA ARG A 52 2.14 -6.15 11.48
C ARG A 52 3.42 -6.63 10.83
N GLU A 53 4.35 -7.11 11.67
CA GLU A 53 5.54 -7.81 11.18
C GLU A 53 5.14 -9.02 10.33
N VAL A 54 5.84 -9.18 9.21
CA VAL A 54 5.69 -10.32 8.31
C VAL A 54 6.96 -11.16 8.41
N ARG A 55 6.86 -12.34 9.02
CA ARG A 55 8.02 -13.23 9.22
C ARG A 55 8.02 -14.40 8.25
N ASN A 56 6.88 -14.66 7.61
CA ASN A 56 6.64 -15.79 6.72
C ASN A 56 5.41 -15.51 5.85
N GLU A 57 5.17 -16.40 4.90
CA GLU A 57 4.03 -16.33 3.97
C GLU A 57 2.66 -16.36 4.68
N LYS A 58 2.50 -17.14 5.76
CA LYS A 58 1.23 -17.18 6.51
C LYS A 58 0.91 -15.83 7.17
N ASP A 59 1.92 -15.10 7.64
CA ASP A 59 1.73 -13.75 8.14
C ASP A 59 1.35 -12.82 6.99
N PHE A 60 1.99 -12.96 5.83
CA PHE A 60 1.68 -12.21 4.63
C PHE A 60 0.27 -12.47 4.08
N ASP A 61 -0.32 -13.64 4.28
CA ASP A 61 -1.66 -13.96 3.78
C ASP A 61 -2.80 -13.40 4.65
N ARG A 62 -2.48 -12.90 5.87
CA ARG A 62 -3.50 -12.36 6.78
C ARG A 62 -4.01 -11.00 6.31
N TRP A 63 -5.32 -10.82 6.38
CA TRP A 63 -5.94 -9.50 6.20
C TRP A 63 -5.44 -8.53 7.27
N MET A 64 -4.84 -7.42 6.81
CA MET A 64 -4.31 -6.34 7.63
C MET A 64 -4.22 -5.06 6.81
N GLU A 65 -4.00 -3.93 7.48
CA GLU A 65 -3.76 -2.67 6.79
C GLU A 65 -2.43 -2.71 6.03
N ARG A 66 -2.40 -2.18 4.80
CA ARG A 66 -1.20 -2.17 3.95
C ARG A 66 -1.14 -0.95 3.06
N ILE A 67 0.08 -0.52 2.75
CA ILE A 67 0.37 0.35 1.61
C ILE A 67 1.32 -0.39 0.70
N GLN A 68 0.94 -0.56 -0.56
CA GLN A 68 1.72 -1.25 -1.59
C GLN A 68 2.10 -0.26 -2.69
N ILE A 69 3.39 -0.27 -3.06
CA ILE A 69 3.92 0.40 -4.24
C ILE A 69 4.36 -0.68 -5.23
N SER A 70 3.88 -0.61 -6.47
CA SER A 70 4.27 -1.50 -7.55
C SER A 70 4.84 -0.68 -8.70
N PRO A 71 6.13 -0.83 -9.04
CA PRO A 71 6.67 -0.17 -10.24
C PRO A 71 5.95 -0.70 -11.49
N LEU A 72 5.76 0.16 -12.48
CA LEU A 72 5.15 -0.24 -13.75
C LEU A 72 6.18 -0.86 -14.72
N GLU A 73 7.46 -0.68 -14.44
CA GLU A 73 8.58 -1.24 -15.19
C GLU A 73 9.46 -2.10 -14.26
N TYR A 74 9.88 -3.27 -14.74
CA TYR A 74 10.73 -4.20 -13.98
C TYR A 74 12.22 -3.88 -14.17
N SER A 75 12.66 -2.76 -13.61
CA SER A 75 14.02 -2.23 -13.79
C SER A 75 14.88 -2.20 -12.54
N ILE A 76 14.31 -2.43 -11.35
CA ILE A 76 15.04 -2.39 -10.07
C ILE A 76 15.35 -3.82 -9.63
N PRO A 77 16.61 -4.28 -9.60
CA PRO A 77 16.95 -5.61 -9.10
C PRO A 77 16.83 -5.67 -7.57
N CYS A 78 16.26 -6.76 -7.04
CA CYS A 78 16.15 -7.01 -5.60
C CYS A 78 17.37 -7.69 -4.99
N PHE A 79 18.13 -8.45 -5.79
CA PHE A 79 19.24 -9.27 -5.31
C PHE A 79 20.59 -8.79 -5.87
N THR A 80 21.66 -9.03 -5.12
CA THR A 80 23.04 -8.87 -5.59
C THR A 80 23.38 -9.97 -6.59
N GLU A 81 24.54 -9.85 -7.25
CA GLU A 81 25.04 -10.90 -8.16
C GLU A 81 25.24 -12.25 -7.45
N ASP A 82 25.56 -12.22 -6.16
CA ASP A 82 25.72 -13.41 -5.31
C ASP A 82 24.38 -14.00 -4.82
N GLY A 83 23.25 -13.37 -5.14
CA GLY A 83 21.90 -13.83 -4.80
C GLY A 83 21.38 -13.38 -3.42
N GLU A 84 22.13 -12.53 -2.72
CA GLU A 84 21.70 -11.95 -1.44
C GLU A 84 20.72 -10.78 -1.66
N LEU A 85 19.81 -10.54 -0.72
CA LEU A 85 18.91 -9.38 -0.80
C LEU A 85 19.73 -8.09 -0.73
N ARG A 86 19.50 -7.16 -1.67
CA ARG A 86 20.12 -5.84 -1.66
C ARG A 86 19.65 -5.01 -0.47
N ASP A 87 20.42 -3.97 -0.15
CA ASP A 87 20.00 -2.98 0.85
C ASP A 87 18.65 -2.36 0.45
N VAL A 88 17.67 -2.51 1.34
CA VAL A 88 16.29 -2.04 1.13
C VAL A 88 16.25 -0.53 0.94
N SER A 89 17.15 0.23 1.58
CA SER A 89 17.24 1.68 1.41
C SER A 89 17.59 2.07 -0.03
N GLU A 90 18.49 1.33 -0.68
CA GLU A 90 18.86 1.57 -2.08
C GLU A 90 17.67 1.31 -3.02
N ILE A 91 16.95 0.20 -2.79
CA ILE A 91 15.76 -0.16 -3.57
C ILE A 91 14.69 0.94 -3.44
N ILE A 92 14.47 1.48 -2.24
CA ILE A 92 13.53 2.60 -2.00
C ILE A 92 13.96 3.84 -2.77
N GLU A 93 15.24 4.21 -2.72
CA GLU A 93 15.76 5.39 -3.41
C GLU A 93 15.67 5.27 -4.94
N GLU A 94 15.89 4.07 -5.50
CA GLU A 94 15.65 3.81 -6.91
C GLU A 94 14.16 3.89 -7.26
N LEU A 95 13.27 3.33 -6.42
CA LEU A 95 11.83 3.38 -6.61
C LEU A 95 11.29 4.82 -6.57
N LYS A 96 11.82 5.69 -5.71
CA LYS A 96 11.48 7.12 -5.64
C LYS A 96 11.89 7.90 -6.89
N LYS A 97 12.96 7.47 -7.58
CA LYS A 97 13.42 8.06 -8.84
C LYS A 97 12.59 7.62 -10.04
N MET A 98 11.77 6.57 -9.89
CA MET A 98 10.83 6.18 -10.93
C MET A 98 9.73 7.23 -11.07
N ASN A 99 9.32 7.48 -12.30
CA ASN A 99 8.23 8.40 -12.63
C ASN A 99 6.86 7.70 -12.72
N LYS A 100 6.84 6.37 -12.70
CA LYS A 100 5.65 5.56 -13.01
C LYS A 100 5.50 4.38 -12.06
N TYR A 101 4.46 4.42 -11.24
CA TYR A 101 4.08 3.33 -10.34
C TYR A 101 2.57 3.27 -10.11
N LYS A 102 2.15 2.15 -9.56
CA LYS A 102 0.82 1.96 -9.00
C LYS A 102 0.92 1.93 -7.48
N ILE A 103 0.01 2.62 -6.79
CA ILE A 103 -0.15 2.53 -5.34
C ILE A 103 -1.52 1.95 -5.01
N GLY A 104 -1.50 0.89 -4.21
CA GLY A 104 -2.69 0.31 -3.61
C GLY A 104 -2.64 0.40 -2.10
N ILE A 105 -3.79 0.54 -1.46
CA ILE A 105 -3.93 0.51 0.00
C ILE A 105 -4.94 -0.54 0.40
N CYS A 106 -4.62 -1.31 1.44
CA CYS A 106 -5.57 -2.15 2.15
C CYS A 106 -5.96 -1.42 3.41
N VAL A 107 -7.21 -0.97 3.51
CA VAL A 107 -7.71 -0.25 4.68
C VAL A 107 -8.52 -1.17 5.57
N LYS A 108 -8.60 -0.86 6.86
CA LYS A 108 -9.52 -1.49 7.79
C LYS A 108 -10.80 -0.67 7.89
N ILE A 109 -11.93 -1.23 7.50
CA ILE A 109 -13.26 -0.64 7.67
C ILE A 109 -13.59 -0.60 9.16
N LEU A 110 -13.70 0.61 9.69
CA LEU A 110 -14.06 0.86 11.09
C LEU A 110 -15.59 0.93 11.25
N LYS A 111 -16.27 1.61 10.33
CA LYS A 111 -17.74 1.74 10.28
C LYS A 111 -18.20 1.93 8.84
N LYS A 112 -19.26 1.22 8.45
CA LYS A 112 -19.99 1.50 7.21
C LYS A 112 -21.02 2.60 7.50
N ILE A 113 -20.91 3.74 6.81
CA ILE A 113 -21.85 4.86 6.99
C ILE A 113 -23.07 4.63 6.11
N ASN A 114 -22.83 4.25 4.84
CA ASN A 114 -23.83 3.78 3.89
C ASN A 114 -23.16 2.89 2.84
N ASP A 115 -23.88 2.53 1.78
CA ASP A 115 -23.40 1.64 0.73
C ASP A 115 -22.24 2.17 -0.11
N GLN A 116 -22.01 3.48 -0.11
CA GLN A 116 -20.98 4.16 -0.88
C GLN A 116 -19.97 4.90 0.00
N GLU A 117 -20.12 4.85 1.32
CA GLU A 117 -19.35 5.64 2.27
C GLU A 117 -18.94 4.84 3.50
N ILE A 118 -17.65 4.86 3.81
CA ILE A 118 -17.07 4.16 4.94
C ILE A 118 -16.11 5.06 5.72
N LEU A 119 -16.04 4.82 7.02
CA LEU A 119 -14.92 5.24 7.85
C LEU A 119 -13.89 4.10 7.88
N ALA A 120 -12.65 4.40 7.56
CA ALA A 120 -11.58 3.42 7.49
C ALA A 120 -10.29 3.88 8.19
N GLY A 121 -9.53 2.91 8.70
CA GLY A 121 -8.18 3.05 9.22
C GLY A 121 -7.13 2.59 8.21
N LEU A 122 -5.97 3.24 8.25
CA LEU A 122 -4.78 2.84 7.50
C LEU A 122 -3.52 3.26 8.26
N LEU A 123 -2.85 2.32 8.92
CA LEU A 123 -1.56 2.51 9.59
C LEU A 123 -1.56 3.75 10.50
N GLY A 124 -2.56 3.84 11.38
CA GLY A 124 -2.74 4.95 12.32
C GLY A 124 -3.41 6.21 11.76
N ASN A 125 -3.72 6.25 10.46
CA ASN A 125 -4.50 7.33 9.84
C ASN A 125 -5.96 6.95 9.72
N PHE A 126 -6.84 7.96 9.69
CA PHE A 126 -8.28 7.79 9.51
C PHE A 126 -8.73 8.49 8.24
N PHE A 127 -9.61 7.82 7.51
CA PHE A 127 -10.17 8.30 6.25
C PHE A 127 -11.68 8.11 6.20
N LEU A 128 -12.38 9.14 5.77
CA LEU A 128 -13.71 8.99 5.20
C LEU A 128 -13.54 8.70 3.70
N ILE A 129 -14.01 7.55 3.25
CA ILE A 129 -13.87 7.11 1.87
C ILE A 129 -15.25 7.10 1.24
N LYS A 130 -15.38 7.80 0.11
CA LYS A 130 -16.59 7.85 -0.71
C LYS A 130 -16.31 7.17 -2.04
N SER A 131 -17.03 6.12 -2.37
CA SER A 131 -16.91 5.42 -3.66
C SER A 131 -18.12 5.73 -4.55
N LYS A 132 -17.89 5.77 -5.87
CA LYS A 132 -18.99 5.74 -6.85
C LYS A 132 -19.76 4.42 -6.79
N TYR A 133 -19.12 3.34 -6.34
CA TYR A 133 -19.68 1.99 -6.34
C TYR A 133 -20.04 1.49 -4.95
N PHE A 134 -20.83 0.42 -4.90
CA PHE A 134 -21.17 -0.28 -3.67
C PHE A 134 -19.93 -0.87 -3.01
N ILE A 135 -19.73 -0.59 -1.72
CA ILE A 135 -18.70 -1.19 -0.89
C ILE A 135 -19.31 -2.38 -0.13
N PRO A 136 -18.90 -3.62 -0.46
CA PRO A 136 -19.48 -4.82 0.13
C PRO A 136 -19.11 -4.95 1.61
N GLU A 137 -20.08 -5.42 2.40
CA GLU A 137 -19.81 -5.95 3.73
C GLU A 137 -19.10 -7.29 3.59
N LYS A 138 -17.77 -7.27 3.47
CA LYS A 138 -16.99 -8.52 3.49
C LYS A 138 -16.62 -8.89 4.91
N GLU A 139 -16.73 -10.19 5.19
CA GLU A 139 -16.04 -10.82 6.32
C GLU A 139 -14.56 -10.42 6.27
N GLY A 140 -14.05 -9.90 7.37
CA GLY A 140 -12.65 -9.45 7.48
C GLY A 140 -12.46 -7.95 7.62
N ARG A 141 -13.49 -7.11 7.44
CA ARG A 141 -13.40 -5.62 7.64
C ARG A 141 -12.22 -4.95 6.92
N HIS A 142 -11.66 -5.53 5.86
CA HIS A 142 -10.58 -4.92 5.09
C HIS A 142 -10.97 -4.80 3.61
N TYR A 143 -10.48 -3.75 2.96
CA TYR A 143 -10.77 -3.51 1.55
C TYR A 143 -9.59 -2.88 0.83
N TRP A 144 -9.33 -3.32 -0.40
CA TRP A 144 -8.26 -2.80 -1.25
C TRP A 144 -8.77 -1.68 -2.15
N PHE A 145 -8.08 -0.56 -2.13
CA PHE A 145 -8.29 0.55 -3.06
C PHE A 145 -7.02 0.79 -3.87
N VAL A 146 -7.19 1.09 -5.15
CA VAL A 146 -6.13 1.70 -5.96
C VAL A 146 -6.24 3.20 -5.75
N VAL A 147 -5.14 3.84 -5.33
CA VAL A 147 -5.11 5.29 -5.03
C VAL A 147 -4.20 6.06 -5.98
N ARG A 148 -3.42 5.33 -6.79
CA ARG A 148 -2.65 5.86 -7.92
C ARG A 148 -2.37 4.73 -8.91
N ASP A 149 -2.51 4.99 -10.20
CA ASP A 149 -2.06 4.09 -11.26
C ASP A 149 -1.70 4.93 -12.49
N ASP A 150 -0.41 5.04 -12.82
CA ASP A 150 0.10 5.92 -13.88
C ASP A 150 -0.12 5.35 -15.32
N ARG A 151 -1.06 4.41 -15.51
CA ARG A 151 -1.42 3.78 -16.81
C ARG A 151 -2.74 4.28 -17.41
N ASP A 152 -3.15 5.51 -17.12
CA ASP A 152 -4.48 6.07 -17.42
C ASP A 152 -5.61 5.32 -16.67
N PHE A 153 -5.74 5.62 -15.36
CA PHE A 153 -6.79 5.08 -14.50
C PHE A 153 -7.62 6.21 -13.87
N GLU A 154 -8.93 6.17 -14.03
CA GLU A 154 -9.83 7.06 -13.30
C GLU A 154 -10.06 6.51 -11.89
N LEU A 155 -9.66 7.27 -10.87
CA LEU A 155 -10.00 6.94 -9.49
C LEU A 155 -11.50 7.06 -9.27
N THR A 156 -12.09 5.98 -8.77
CA THR A 156 -13.52 5.87 -8.52
C THR A 156 -13.90 6.24 -7.09
N GLU A 157 -12.90 6.47 -6.25
CA GLU A 157 -13.00 6.78 -4.84
C GLU A 157 -12.40 8.15 -4.52
N ARG A 158 -13.01 8.83 -3.56
CA ARG A 158 -12.48 10.05 -2.94
C ARG A 158 -12.16 9.77 -1.49
N PHE A 159 -10.99 10.23 -1.07
CA PHE A 159 -10.46 10.01 0.27
C PHE A 159 -10.38 11.34 0.99
N TYR A 160 -10.93 11.42 2.20
CA TYR A 160 -10.81 12.60 3.06
C TYR A 160 -10.12 12.17 4.34
N ARG A 161 -8.88 12.63 4.54
CA ARG A 161 -8.15 12.38 5.79
C ARG A 161 -8.86 13.12 6.92
N LEU A 162 -9.08 12.40 8.02
CA LEU A 162 -9.72 12.93 9.22
C LEU A 162 -8.70 13.01 10.37
N SER A 163 -8.92 13.96 11.26
CA SER A 163 -8.37 13.94 12.61
C SER A 163 -8.99 12.80 13.43
N LYS A 164 -8.37 12.48 14.58
CA LYS A 164 -8.88 11.45 15.48
C LYS A 164 -10.25 11.85 16.04
N GLU A 165 -10.43 13.13 16.37
CA GLU A 165 -11.66 13.70 16.91
C GLU A 165 -12.80 13.61 15.88
N GLU A 166 -12.53 13.95 14.62
CA GLU A 166 -13.50 13.79 13.54
C GLU A 166 -13.87 12.32 13.33
N ALA A 167 -12.90 11.41 13.30
CA ALA A 167 -13.15 9.98 13.15
C ALA A 167 -13.99 9.41 14.30
N LEU A 168 -13.75 9.85 15.54
CA LEU A 168 -14.58 9.50 16.71
C LEU A 168 -16.03 9.98 16.54
N GLY A 169 -16.23 11.19 16.00
CA GLY A 169 -17.56 11.73 15.73
C GLY A 169 -18.39 10.85 14.79
N TYR A 170 -17.77 10.20 13.81
CA TYR A 170 -18.45 9.24 12.93
C TYR A 170 -18.77 7.91 13.60
N MET A 171 -18.05 7.52 14.66
CA MET A 171 -18.25 6.24 15.32
C MET A 171 -19.41 6.23 16.33
N LEU A 172 -19.72 7.39 16.91
CA LEU A 172 -20.90 7.63 17.74
C LEU A 172 -22.21 7.42 16.96
#